data_AF-A0A1Q5UMR2-F1
#
_entry.id   AF-A0A1Q5UMR2-F1
#
_cell.length_a   1.000
_cell.length_b   1.000
_cell.length_c   1.000
_cell.angle_alpha   90.00
_cell.angle_beta   90.00
_cell.angle_gamma   90.00
#
_symmetry.space_group_name_H-M   'P 1'
#
loop_
_entity.id
_entity.type
_entity.pdbx_description
1 polymer ?
#
loop_
_entity_poly.entity_id
_entity_poly.type
_entity_poly.pdbx_seq_one_letter_code
_entity_poly.pdbx_strand_id
1 'polypeptide(L)' 'MGIKPGSTVAIQGLGGLGHLAIQYANRFGFRVVAISRDDQKERFVRDLGAHE' A
#
# COMPACT_ATOMS: atom_id res chain seq x y z
N MET A 1 -14.23 -16.58 0.62
CA MET A 1 -12.94 -16.27 -0.03
C MET A 1 -12.24 -15.26 0.86
N GLY A 2 -11.31 -15.71 1.71
CA GLY A 2 -10.69 -14.89 2.75
C GLY A 2 -9.26 -14.53 2.38
N ILE A 3 -8.90 -13.26 2.58
CA ILE A 3 -7.52 -12.80 2.46
C ILE A 3 -6.77 -13.36 3.68
N LYS A 4 -5.69 -14.12 3.46
CA LYS A 4 -4.93 -14.70 4.57
C LYS A 4 -4.06 -13.63 5.22
N PRO A 5 -3.86 -13.64 6.54
CA PRO A 5 -2.83 -12.81 7.18
C PRO A 5 -1.48 -12.94 6.46
N GLY A 6 -0.77 -11.83 6.25
CA GLY A 6 0.49 -11.82 5.51
C GLY A 6 0.36 -11.88 3.98
N SER A 7 -0.85 -11.93 3.42
CA SER A 7 -1.04 -11.86 1.96
C SER A 7 -0.58 -10.51 1.39
N THR A 8 -0.28 -10.49 0.10
CA THR A 8 0.05 -9.26 -0.63
C THR A 8 -1.21 -8.52 -1.05
N VAL A 9 -1.23 -7.20 -0.84
CA VAL A 9 -2.28 -6.28 -1.31
C VAL A 9 -1.66 -5.24 -2.21
N ALA A 10 -2.16 -5.14 -3.44
CA ALA A 10 -1.79 -4.09 -4.38
C ALA A 10 -2.76 -2.92 -4.28
N ILE A 11 -2.22 -1.70 -4.18
CA ILE A 11 -3.00 -0.46 -4.10
C ILE A 11 -2.68 0.37 -5.33
N GLN A 12 -3.65 0.43 -6.24
CA GLN A 12 -3.55 1.22 -7.46
C GLN A 12 -4.15 2.61 -7.25
N GLY A 13 -3.31 3.64 -7.29
CA GLY A 13 -3.71 5.03 -7.16
C GLY A 13 -3.33 5.65 -5.80
N LEU A 14 -2.50 6.69 -5.86
CA LEU A 14 -1.89 7.35 -4.69
C LEU A 14 -2.51 8.73 -4.42
N GLY A 15 -3.84 8.75 -4.30
CA GLY A 15 -4.61 9.89 -3.79
C GLY A 15 -4.94 9.72 -2.29
N GLY A 16 -5.76 10.60 -1.73
CA GLY A 16 -6.09 10.57 -0.28
C GLY A 16 -6.58 9.21 0.23
N LEU A 17 -7.43 8.51 -0.53
CA LEU A 17 -7.90 7.16 -0.19
C LEU A 17 -6.80 6.10 -0.31
N GLY A 18 -5.92 6.22 -1.32
CA GLY A 18 -4.79 5.31 -1.49
C GLY A 18 -3.81 5.39 -0.32
N HIS A 19 -3.54 6.60 0.18
CA HIS A 19 -2.70 6.80 1.36
C HIS A 19 -3.29 6.15 2.62
N LEU A 20 -4.61 6.23 2.79
CA LEU A 20 -5.30 5.52 3.88
C LEU A 20 -5.23 4.01 3.70
N ALA A 21 -5.46 3.53 2.48
CA ALA A 21 -5.40 2.10 2.18
C ALA A 21 -4.02 1.51 2.49
N ILE A 22 -2.92 2.23 2.19
CA ILE A 22 -1.55 1.80 2.50
C ILE A 22 -1.37 1.62 4.00
N GLN A 23 -1.74 2.64 4.78
CA GLN A 23 -1.61 2.63 6.24
C GLN A 23 -2.42 1.51 6.88
N TYR A 24 -3.68 1.33 6.47
CA TYR A 24 -4.55 0.28 7.01
C TYR A 24 -4.07 -1.12 6.61
N ALA A 25 -3.69 -1.33 5.35
CA ALA A 25 -3.23 -2.63 4.88
C ALA A 25 -1.92 -3.06 5.59
N ASN A 26 -0.99 -2.12 5.77
CA ASN A 26 0.23 -2.37 6.55
C ASN A 26 -0.10 -2.68 8.02
N ARG A 27 -1.00 -1.90 8.64
CA ARG A 27 -1.43 -2.12 10.04
C ARG A 27 -2.15 -3.46 10.23
N PHE A 28 -2.80 -3.98 9.20
CA PHE A 28 -3.43 -5.30 9.19
C PHE A 28 -2.45 -6.45 8.88
N GLY A 29 -1.16 -6.15 8.70
CA GLY A 29 -0.10 -7.14 8.51
C GLY A 29 -0.03 -7.71 7.10
N PHE A 30 -0.52 -6.97 6.09
CA PHE A 30 -0.34 -7.33 4.69
C PHE A 30 0.98 -6.78 4.13
N ARG A 31 1.56 -7.49 3.16
CA ARG A 31 2.62 -6.91 2.31
C ARG A 31 1.96 -5.96 1.32
N VAL A 32 2.26 -4.67 1.43
CA VAL A 32 1.61 -3.63 0.62
C VAL A 32 2.47 -3.27 -0.58
N VAL A 33 1.90 -3.33 -1.79
CA VAL A 33 2.53 -2.88 -3.05
C VAL A 33 1.76 -1.67 -3.56
N ALA A 34 2.44 -0.53 -3.71
CA ALA A 34 1.87 0.71 -4.23
C ALA A 34 2.11 0.82 -5.73
N ILE A 35 1.06 1.08 -6.51
CA ILE A 35 1.14 1.20 -7.97
C ILE A 35 0.80 2.64 -8.39
N SER A 36 1.76 3.30 -9.02
CA SER A 36 1.64 4.63 -9.62
C SER A 36 2.19 4.68 -11.04
N ARG A 37 1.90 5.78 -11.74
CA ARG A 37 2.40 6.03 -13.11
C ARG A 37 3.85 6.51 -13.14
N ASP A 38 4.32 7.07 -12.05
CA ASP A 38 5.66 7.61 -11.85
C ASP A 38 6.18 7.27 -10.45
N ASP A 39 7.48 7.49 -10.23
CA ASP A 39 8.22 7.19 -9.01
C ASP A 39 8.25 8.37 -8.01
N GLN A 40 7.64 9.50 -8.36
CA GLN A 40 7.76 10.75 -7.59
C GLN A 40 7.27 10.61 -6.15
N LYS A 41 6.35 9.66 -5.91
CA LYS A 41 5.72 9.40 -4.61
C LYS A 41 6.32 8.21 -3.88
N GLU A 42 7.33 7.53 -4.42
CA GLU A 42 7.86 6.27 -3.86
C GLU A 42 8.27 6.43 -2.39
N ARG A 43 9.10 7.42 -2.08
CA ARG A 43 9.54 7.68 -0.70
C ARG A 43 8.35 7.93 0.23
N PHE A 44 7.42 8.76 -0.21
CA PHE A 44 6.24 9.11 0.57
C PHE A 44 5.35 7.90 0.86
N VAL A 45 5.11 7.00 -0.11
CA VAL A 45 4.30 5.81 0.14
C VAL A 45 5.03 4.78 1.00
N ARG A 46 6.36 4.69 0.91
CA ARG A 46 7.16 3.86 1.83
C ARG A 46 7.03 4.36 3.27
N ASP A 47 7.07 5.67 3.49
CA ASP A 47 6.86 6.28 4.80
C ASP A 47 5.44 5.98 5.36
N LEU A 48 4.44 5.84 4.48
CA LEU A 48 3.09 5.42 4.85
C LEU A 48 2.94 3.92 5.15
N GLY A 49 3.93 3.09 4.78
CA GLY A 49 3.91 1.64 5.01
C GLY A 49 3.85 0.75 3.76
N ALA A 50 4.07 1.32 2.56
CA ALA A 50 4.27 0.50 1.36
C ALA A 50 5.62 -0.23 1.43
N HIS A 51 5.63 -1.50 1.03
CA HIS A 51 6.83 -2.32 0.99
C HIS A 51 7.53 -2.24 -0.37
N GLU A 52 6.75 -2.00 -1.42
CA GLU A 52 7.18 -1.89 -2.82
C GLU A 52 6.34 -0.82 -3.52
#